data_AF-A0A2M8DDX7-F1
#
_entry.id   AF-A0A2M8DDX7-F1
#
_cell.length_a   1.000
_cell.length_b   1.000
_cell.length_c   1.000
_cell.angle_alpha   90.00
_cell.angle_beta   90.00
_cell.angle_gamma   90.00
#
_symmetry.space_group_name_H-M   'P 1'
#
loop_
_entity.id
_entity.type
_entity.pdbx_description
1 polymer ?
#
loop_
_entity_poly.entity_id
_entity_poly.type
_entity_poly.pdbx_seq_one_letter_code
_entity_poly.pdbx_strand_id
1 'polypeptide(L)'
;MHPNKFLISNKKIIITVGLLVGIIIVVIFNIYSLSKTTISNKSRASEISPTINPCLQKEKGDANCDNFITTTDRDIWREEYKQGKTAQLRADFNKDSLVNYDDYRVWFANWKK
;
A
#
# COMPACT_ATOMS: atom_id res chain seq x y z
N MET A 1 63.59 -2.36 12.39
CA MET A 1 62.34 -1.81 12.96
C MET A 1 61.18 -2.73 12.60
N HIS A 2 60.76 -3.61 13.51
CA HIS A 2 59.65 -4.54 13.26
C HIS A 2 58.32 -3.85 13.61
N PRO A 3 57.34 -3.77 12.69
CA PRO A 3 56.04 -3.21 13.01
C PRO A 3 55.34 -4.08 14.06
N ASN A 4 54.76 -3.41 15.05
CA ASN A 4 54.16 -4.02 16.23
C ASN A 4 52.94 -4.86 15.80
N LYS A 5 53.12 -6.18 15.70
CA LYS A 5 52.12 -7.14 15.21
C LYS A 5 50.78 -7.05 15.96
N PHE A 6 50.80 -6.59 17.20
CA PHE A 6 49.63 -6.37 18.05
C PHE A 6 48.67 -5.29 17.49
N LEU A 7 49.20 -4.16 17.00
CA LEU A 7 48.40 -3.07 16.41
C LEU A 7 47.76 -3.48 15.07
N ILE A 8 48.46 -4.29 14.29
CA ILE A 8 47.97 -4.81 13.00
C ILE A 8 46.84 -5.81 13.21
N SER A 9 46.92 -6.64 14.24
CA SER A 9 45.87 -7.62 14.60
C SER A 9 44.57 -6.93 15.00
N ASN A 10 44.64 -5.95 15.90
CA ASN A 10 43.46 -5.22 16.39
C ASN A 10 42.77 -4.40 15.29
N LYS A 11 43.53 -3.81 14.37
CA LYS A 11 42.98 -3.07 13.22
C LYS A 11 42.23 -3.99 12.25
N LYS A 12 42.72 -5.21 12.02
CA LYS A 12 42.03 -6.22 11.19
C LYS A 12 40.74 -6.70 11.84
N ILE A 13 40.74 -6.94 13.16
CA ILE A 13 39.55 -7.35 13.91
C ILE A 13 38.44 -6.30 13.84
N ILE A 14 38.78 -5.01 14.02
CA ILE A 14 37.80 -3.91 13.95
C ILE A 14 37.18 -3.80 12.55
N ILE A 15 37.98 -3.96 11.50
CA ILE A 15 37.50 -3.94 10.10
C ILE A 15 36.57 -5.12 9.84
N THR A 16 36.95 -6.33 10.27
CA THR A 16 36.13 -7.54 10.07
C THR A 16 34.80 -7.48 10.84
N VAL A 17 34.81 -7.00 12.09
CA VAL A 17 33.59 -6.85 12.90
C VAL A 17 32.69 -5.75 12.34
N GLY A 18 33.24 -4.62 11.90
CA GLY A 18 32.48 -3.55 11.27
C GLY A 18 31.81 -3.98 9.95
N LEU A 19 32.50 -4.79 9.14
CA LEU A 19 31.95 -5.33 7.90
C LEU A 19 30.81 -6.32 8.17
N LEU A 20 30.96 -7.20 9.17
CA LEU A 20 29.91 -8.13 9.59
C LEU A 20 28.67 -7.40 10.12
N VAL A 21 28.84 -6.39 10.97
CA VAL A 21 27.73 -5.58 11.50
C VAL A 21 27.04 -4.82 10.37
N GLY A 22 27.78 -4.22 9.45
CA GLY A 22 27.22 -3.54 8.28
C GLY A 22 26.40 -4.47 7.38
N ILE A 23 26.89 -5.68 7.12
CA ILE A 23 26.16 -6.71 6.36
C ILE A 23 24.88 -7.11 7.08
N ILE A 24 24.92 -7.32 8.40
CA ILE A 24 23.74 -7.68 9.20
C ILE A 24 22.68 -6.57 9.13
N ILE A 25 23.06 -5.30 9.24
CA ILE A 25 22.13 -4.16 9.15
C ILE A 25 21.46 -4.09 7.78
N VAL A 26 22.21 -4.27 6.70
CA VAL A 26 21.68 -4.25 5.32
C VAL A 26 20.72 -5.42 5.08
N VAL A 27 21.07 -6.62 5.55
CA VAL A 27 20.21 -7.82 5.45
C VAL A 27 18.91 -7.62 6.22
N ILE A 28 18.98 -7.11 7.46
CA ILE A 28 17.79 -6.82 8.27
C ILE A 28 16.90 -5.77 7.58
N PHE A 29 17.47 -4.68 7.07
CA PHE A 29 16.72 -3.64 6.35
C PHE A 29 16.04 -4.18 5.07
N ASN A 30 16.69 -5.08 4.35
CA ASN A 30 16.12 -5.74 3.17
C ASN A 30 14.97 -6.69 3.55
N ILE A 31 15.13 -7.51 4.60
CA ILE A 31 14.08 -8.40 5.12
C ILE A 31 12.84 -7.60 5.57
N TYR A 32 13.03 -6.47 6.26
CA TYR A 32 11.92 -5.57 6.63
C TYR A 32 11.27 -4.87 5.42
N SER A 33 12.01 -4.67 4.34
CA SER A 33 11.47 -4.10 3.09
C SER A 33 10.60 -5.11 2.34
N LEU A 34 10.91 -6.41 2.46
CA LEU A 34 10.13 -7.52 1.89
C LEU A 34 8.84 -7.82 2.67
N SER A 35 8.85 -7.64 4.01
CA SER A 35 7.70 -7.97 4.87
C SER A 35 6.52 -6.98 4.79
N LYS A 36 6.68 -5.84 4.10
CA LYS A 36 5.59 -4.85 3.89
C LYS A 36 4.57 -5.23 2.82
N THR A 37 4.64 -6.43 2.26
CA THR A 37 3.60 -6.97 1.38
C THR A 37 2.63 -7.85 2.17
N THR A 38 1.89 -7.23 3.08
CA THR A 38 0.73 -7.90 3.68
C THR A 38 -0.36 -7.97 2.63
N ILE A 39 -0.49 -9.13 1.99
CA ILE A 39 -1.67 -9.49 1.20
C ILE A 39 -2.86 -9.44 2.17
N SER A 40 -3.64 -8.37 2.10
CA SER A 40 -4.99 -8.33 2.66
C SER A 40 -5.84 -9.29 1.84
N ASN A 41 -5.70 -10.59 2.11
CA ASN A 41 -6.69 -11.58 1.70
C ASN A 41 -7.91 -11.41 2.61
N LYS A 42 -8.66 -10.33 2.39
CA LYS A 42 -10.06 -10.23 2.79
C LYS A 42 -10.93 -10.43 1.56
N SER A 43 -10.75 -11.57 0.89
CA SER A 43 -11.77 -12.09 0.00
C SER A 43 -12.81 -12.80 0.88
N ARG A 44 -13.82 -12.06 1.33
CA ARG A 44 -15.11 -12.70 1.60
C ARG A 44 -15.73 -12.89 0.22
N ALA A 45 -15.48 -14.05 -0.37
CA ALA A 45 -16.21 -14.50 -1.54
C ALA A 45 -17.70 -14.59 -1.16
N SER A 46 -18.42 -13.49 -1.38
CA SER A 46 -19.88 -13.52 -1.40
C SER A 46 -20.26 -14.13 -2.73
N GLU A 47 -20.45 -15.45 -2.68
CA GLU A 47 -21.44 -16.23 -3.44
C GLU A 47 -21.86 -15.63 -4.80
N ILE A 48 -21.37 -16.27 -5.86
CA ILE A 48 -21.66 -15.98 -7.26
C ILE A 48 -23.14 -16.28 -7.52
N SER A 49 -24.00 -15.28 -7.35
CA SER A 49 -25.29 -15.21 -8.04
C SER A 49 -25.16 -14.13 -9.11
N PRO A 50 -25.53 -14.38 -10.38
CA PRO A 50 -25.63 -13.34 -11.40
C PRO A 50 -26.86 -12.48 -11.13
N THR A 51 -26.93 -11.90 -9.94
CA THR A 51 -27.75 -10.72 -9.70
C THR A 51 -26.87 -9.58 -10.19
N ILE A 52 -27.23 -8.98 -11.31
CA ILE A 52 -26.70 -7.66 -11.69
C ILE A 52 -27.06 -6.77 -10.51
N ASN A 53 -26.18 -6.66 -9.52
CA ASN A 53 -26.39 -5.73 -8.42
C ASN A 53 -26.00 -4.38 -9.01
N PRO A 54 -26.96 -3.51 -9.36
CA PRO A 54 -26.60 -2.16 -9.72
C PRO A 54 -25.77 -1.59 -8.57
N CYS A 55 -24.69 -0.88 -8.89
CA CYS A 55 -23.87 -0.20 -7.90
C CYS A 55 -24.66 0.99 -7.32
N LEU A 56 -25.67 0.71 -6.49
CA LEU A 56 -26.73 1.65 -6.09
C LEU A 56 -26.17 2.84 -5.31
N GLN A 57 -25.07 2.64 -4.59
CA GLN A 57 -24.43 3.67 -3.80
C GLN A 57 -23.22 4.29 -4.52
N LYS A 58 -22.99 4.00 -5.81
CA LYS A 58 -21.85 4.51 -6.58
C LYS A 58 -21.70 6.02 -6.46
N GLU A 59 -22.77 6.76 -6.73
CA GLU A 59 -22.80 8.23 -6.68
C GLU A 59 -22.62 8.81 -5.27
N LYS A 60 -22.59 7.95 -4.26
CA LYS A 60 -22.37 8.33 -2.86
C LYS A 60 -20.99 7.89 -2.36
N GLY A 61 -20.17 7.24 -3.18
CA GLY A 61 -18.82 6.83 -2.79
C GLY A 61 -18.62 5.33 -2.59
N ASP A 62 -19.49 4.47 -3.13
CA ASP A 62 -19.29 3.01 -3.16
C ASP A 62 -18.49 2.63 -4.43
N ALA A 63 -17.20 2.35 -4.24
CA ALA A 63 -16.26 2.06 -5.33
C ALA A 63 -16.13 0.57 -5.63
N ASN A 64 -16.40 -0.30 -4.65
CA ASN A 64 -16.34 -1.75 -4.82
C ASN A 64 -17.72 -2.38 -5.12
N CYS A 65 -18.79 -1.57 -5.16
CA CYS A 65 -20.17 -1.96 -5.42
C CYS A 65 -20.71 -3.00 -4.43
N ASP A 66 -20.30 -2.90 -3.17
CA ASP A 66 -20.75 -3.79 -2.10
C ASP A 66 -21.98 -3.25 -1.32
N ASN A 67 -22.53 -2.10 -1.74
CA ASN A 67 -23.62 -1.35 -1.12
C ASN A 67 -23.25 -0.71 0.24
N PHE A 68 -21.99 -0.71 0.64
CA PHE A 68 -21.50 -0.04 1.85
C PHE A 68 -20.48 1.04 1.47
N ILE A 69 -20.59 2.22 2.09
CA ILE A 69 -19.63 3.31 1.86
C ILE A 69 -18.60 3.22 2.96
N THR A 70 -17.48 2.57 2.66
CA THR A 70 -16.45 2.18 3.62
C THR A 70 -15.05 2.79 3.35
N THR A 71 -14.05 2.46 4.17
CA THR A 71 -12.66 2.92 3.99
C THR A 71 -12.03 2.16 2.85
N THR A 72 -12.54 0.99 2.53
CA THR A 72 -12.16 0.23 1.34
C THR A 72 -12.43 1.05 0.08
N ASP A 73 -13.55 1.77 0.01
CA ASP A 73 -13.87 2.63 -1.13
C ASP A 73 -12.94 3.83 -1.25
N ARG A 74 -12.60 4.44 -0.11
CA ARG A 74 -11.57 5.50 -0.06
C ARG A 74 -10.21 4.99 -0.51
N ASP A 75 -9.86 3.76 -0.17
CA ASP A 75 -8.58 3.19 -0.53
C ASP A 75 -8.53 2.89 -2.03
N ILE A 76 -9.65 2.46 -2.65
CA ILE A 76 -9.82 2.39 -4.10
C ILE A 76 -9.68 3.77 -4.75
N TRP A 77 -10.35 4.80 -4.22
CA TRP A 77 -10.17 6.18 -4.68
C TRP A 77 -8.71 6.63 -4.63
N ARG A 78 -8.01 6.33 -3.54
CA ARG A 78 -6.60 6.71 -3.36
C ARG A 78 -5.69 6.03 -4.38
N GLU A 79 -5.97 4.77 -4.71
CA GLU A 79 -5.23 4.03 -5.74
C GLU A 79 -5.45 4.64 -7.12
N GLU A 80 -6.70 4.89 -7.51
CA GLU A 80 -7.04 5.46 -8.82
C GLU A 80 -6.55 6.91 -8.95
N TYR A 81 -6.73 7.74 -7.92
CA TYR A 81 -6.21 9.12 -7.87
C TYR A 81 -4.69 9.20 -8.10
N LYS A 82 -3.93 8.24 -7.55
CA LYS A 82 -2.46 8.18 -7.74
C LYS A 82 -2.06 7.75 -9.14
N GLN A 83 -2.85 6.89 -9.78
CA GLN A 83 -2.57 6.40 -11.12
C GLN A 83 -2.97 7.41 -12.21
N GLY A 84 -3.83 8.38 -11.90
CA GLY A 84 -4.29 9.42 -12.82
C GLY A 84 -5.43 8.93 -13.71
N LYS A 85 -5.51 9.42 -14.95
CA LYS A 85 -6.50 8.97 -15.95
C LYS A 85 -6.22 7.52 -16.37
N THR A 86 -6.59 6.55 -15.54
CA THR A 86 -6.63 5.15 -15.92
C THR A 86 -8.02 4.76 -16.41
N ALA A 87 -8.11 3.60 -17.08
CA ALA A 87 -9.36 3.08 -17.62
C ALA A 87 -10.39 2.66 -16.54
N GLN A 88 -10.00 2.66 -15.27
CA GLN A 88 -10.85 2.24 -14.16
C GLN A 88 -11.40 3.49 -13.47
N LEU A 89 -12.66 3.82 -13.76
CA LEU A 89 -13.41 4.91 -13.15
C LEU A 89 -14.28 4.38 -11.99
N ARG A 90 -13.69 3.54 -11.13
CA ARG A 90 -14.43 2.95 -10.00
C ARG A 90 -14.64 3.98 -8.88
N ALA A 91 -13.79 4.98 -8.79
CA ALA A 91 -13.91 6.07 -7.85
C ALA A 91 -14.39 7.39 -8.49
N ASP A 92 -14.83 7.37 -9.75
CA ASP A 92 -15.56 8.48 -10.37
C ASP A 92 -17.01 8.44 -9.85
N PHE A 93 -17.26 9.16 -8.77
CA PHE A 93 -18.55 9.17 -8.08
C PHE A 93 -19.45 10.28 -8.61
N ASN A 94 -18.88 11.36 -9.15
CA ASN A 94 -19.62 12.49 -9.71
C ASN A 94 -19.91 12.33 -11.23
N LYS A 95 -19.38 11.28 -11.86
CA LYS A 95 -19.52 10.93 -13.28
C LYS A 95 -18.90 11.96 -14.24
N ASP A 96 -17.85 12.66 -13.81
CA ASP A 96 -17.15 13.64 -14.64
C ASP A 96 -16.03 13.03 -15.51
N SER A 97 -15.90 11.69 -15.48
CA SER A 97 -14.85 10.93 -16.19
C SER A 97 -13.43 11.21 -15.68
N LEU A 98 -13.29 11.75 -14.49
CA LEU A 98 -12.04 11.96 -13.78
C LEU A 98 -12.15 11.32 -12.39
N VAL A 99 -11.01 10.89 -11.85
CA VAL A 99 -10.91 10.53 -10.43
C VAL A 99 -10.05 11.60 -9.79
N ASN A 100 -10.67 12.51 -9.05
CA ASN A 100 -10.03 13.71 -8.52
C ASN A 100 -10.47 13.99 -7.07
N TYR A 101 -10.20 15.21 -6.59
CA TYR A 101 -10.53 15.59 -5.22
C TYR A 101 -12.04 15.78 -4.98
N ASP A 102 -12.83 16.07 -6.01
CA ASP A 102 -14.29 16.16 -5.89
C ASP A 102 -14.92 14.80 -5.59
N ASP A 103 -14.39 13.70 -6.13
CA ASP A 103 -14.83 12.34 -5.76
C ASP A 103 -14.55 12.04 -4.28
N TYR A 104 -13.39 12.46 -3.77
CA TYR A 104 -13.09 12.34 -2.36
C TYR A 104 -14.12 13.06 -1.49
N ARG A 105 -14.58 14.24 -1.92
CA ARG A 105 -15.62 14.99 -1.20
C ARG A 105 -16.96 14.27 -1.21
N VAL A 106 -17.31 13.60 -2.32
CA VAL A 106 -18.52 12.76 -2.40
C VAL A 106 -18.45 11.61 -1.38
N TRP A 107 -17.35 10.86 -1.36
CA TRP A 107 -17.16 9.78 -0.37
C TRP A 107 -17.19 10.32 1.06
N PHE A 108 -16.46 11.41 1.35
CA PHE A 108 -16.34 11.97 2.68
C PHE A 108 -17.68 12.47 3.24
N ALA A 109 -18.54 13.01 2.38
CA ALA A 109 -19.87 13.47 2.77
C ALA A 109 -20.83 12.34 3.16
N ASN A 110 -20.60 11.11 2.68
CA ASN A 110 -21.52 9.98 2.87
C ASN A 110 -20.96 8.86 3.76
N TRP A 111 -19.65 8.78 3.95
CA TRP A 111 -19.03 7.81 4.86
C TRP A 111 -19.53 8.01 6.30
N LYS A 112 -19.94 6.91 6.93
CA LYS A 112 -20.36 6.89 8.34
C LYS A 112 -19.34 6.08 9.14
N LYS A 113 -18.85 6.65 10.23
CA LYS A 113 -17.87 6.05 11.15
C LYS A 113 -18.51 4.98 12.03
#